data_AF-A0A939XXQ3-F1
#
_entry.id   AF-A0A939XXQ3-F1
#
_cell.length_a   1.000
_cell.length_b   1.000
_cell.length_c   1.000
_cell.angle_alpha   90.00
_cell.angle_beta   90.00
_cell.angle_gamma   90.00
#
_symmetry.space_group_name_H-M   'P 1'
#
loop_
_entity.id
_entity.type
_entity.pdbx_description
1 polymer ?
#
loop_
_entity_poly.entity_id
_entity_poly.type
_entity_poly.pdbx_seq_one_letter_code
_entity_poly.pdbx_strand_id
1 'polypeptide(L)'
;MQCNSLEEVRSNIDRIDDGIIKLIAERTQYVTQAASFKKNEEGVKDSSRVEKVIQKVRTKAEAYGANPDMVEKLYRDMIASFIKMEMKTFEGDGKILLANLDKVTTTELGRERIKKNLKLTEEDPVAFCLQKIKDSRCGITRNGKNWYCQIDGITITVNAYSYTIITAHKVR
;
A
#
# COMPACT_ATOMS: atom_id res chain seq x y z
N MET A 1 -30.30 22.63 18.70
CA MET A 1 -30.17 23.36 17.42
C MET A 1 -31.55 23.36 16.78
N GLN A 2 -32.11 24.52 16.43
CA GLN A 2 -33.43 24.61 15.81
C GLN A 2 -33.32 25.40 14.51
N CYS A 3 -33.90 24.87 13.43
CA CYS A 3 -33.99 25.53 12.12
C CYS A 3 -35.44 25.97 11.90
N ASN A 4 -35.63 27.07 11.19
CA ASN A 4 -36.94 27.68 10.92
C ASN A 4 -37.49 27.30 9.53
N SER A 5 -36.68 26.67 8.68
CA SER A 5 -37.09 26.20 7.36
C SER A 5 -36.33 24.93 6.95
N LEU A 6 -36.88 24.21 5.96
CA LEU A 6 -36.20 23.07 5.35
C LEU A 6 -34.89 23.49 4.65
N GLU A 7 -34.84 24.71 4.13
CA GLU A 7 -33.64 25.27 3.50
C GLU A 7 -32.52 25.47 4.53
N GLU A 8 -32.84 26.00 5.71
CA GLU A 8 -31.86 26.12 6.80
C GLU A 8 -31.35 24.76 7.28
N VAL A 9 -32.22 23.74 7.35
CA VAL A 9 -31.81 22.37 7.67
C VAL A 9 -30.80 21.86 6.64
N ARG A 10 -31.11 21.98 5.35
CA ARG A 10 -30.24 21.53 4.25
C ARG A 10 -28.89 22.24 4.28
N SER A 11 -28.89 23.57 4.41
CA SER A 11 -27.67 24.37 4.51
C SER A 11 -26.78 23.93 5.68
N ASN A 12 -27.38 23.59 6.84
CA ASN A 12 -26.62 23.05 7.97
C ASN A 12 -26.08 21.64 7.72
N ILE A 13 -26.83 20.77 7.03
CA ILE A 13 -26.36 19.45 6.62
C ILE A 13 -25.19 19.59 5.64
N ASP A 14 -25.33 20.40 4.60
CA ASP A 14 -24.28 20.64 3.60
C ASP A 14 -22.99 21.13 4.26
N ARG A 15 -23.09 22.05 5.24
CA ARG A 15 -21.96 22.52 6.03
C ARG A 15 -21.28 21.39 6.83
N ILE A 16 -22.06 20.45 7.37
CA ILE A 16 -21.53 19.29 8.10
C ILE A 16 -20.85 18.33 7.12
N ASP A 17 -21.47 18.05 5.99
CA ASP A 17 -20.95 17.16 4.95
C ASP A 17 -19.62 17.67 4.39
N ASP A 18 -19.50 18.97 4.14
CA ASP A 18 -18.23 19.62 3.78
C ASP A 18 -17.15 19.39 4.84
N GLY A 19 -17.52 19.48 6.12
CA GLY A 19 -16.62 19.19 7.24
C GLY A 19 -16.18 17.74 7.26
N ILE A 20 -17.12 16.80 7.06
CA ILE A 20 -16.84 15.36 7.00
C ILE A 20 -15.88 15.05 5.85
N ILE A 21 -16.12 15.61 4.65
CA ILE A 21 -15.28 15.38 3.47
C ILE A 21 -13.86 15.90 3.70
N LYS A 22 -13.71 17.10 4.29
CA LYS A 22 -12.38 17.65 4.65
C LYS A 22 -11.62 16.74 5.62
N LEU A 23 -12.30 16.25 6.66
CA LEU A 23 -11.70 15.34 7.64
C LEU A 23 -11.35 13.97 7.05
N ILE A 24 -12.17 13.44 6.13
CA ILE A 24 -11.86 12.21 5.39
C ILE A 24 -10.63 12.41 4.51
N ALA A 25 -10.52 13.55 3.81
CA ALA A 25 -9.35 13.87 2.99
C ALA A 25 -8.07 13.95 3.83
N GLU A 26 -8.11 14.62 4.97
CA GLU A 26 -6.99 14.67 5.91
C GLU A 26 -6.62 13.27 6.45
N ARG A 27 -7.63 12.48 6.86
CA ARG A 27 -7.43 11.10 7.29
C ARG A 27 -6.78 10.24 6.19
N THR A 28 -7.15 10.47 4.93
CA THR A 28 -6.56 9.80 3.77
C THR A 28 -5.07 10.06 3.66
N GLN A 29 -4.62 11.30 3.89
CA GLN A 29 -3.19 11.65 3.88
C GLN A 29 -2.41 10.86 4.92
N TYR A 30 -2.93 10.73 6.14
CA TYR A 30 -2.29 9.94 7.19
C TYR A 30 -2.30 8.44 6.92
N VAL A 31 -3.37 7.89 6.30
CA VAL A 31 -3.41 6.50 5.85
C VAL A 31 -2.30 6.25 4.82
N THR A 32 -2.16 7.13 3.82
CA THR A 32 -1.12 7.02 2.79
C THR A 32 0.29 7.11 3.40
N GLN A 33 0.50 7.97 4.39
CA GLN A 33 1.77 8.02 5.12
C GLN A 33 2.01 6.72 5.90
N ALA A 34 0.99 6.20 6.60
CA ALA A 34 1.08 4.94 7.34
C ALA A 34 1.47 3.76 6.41
N ALA A 35 0.95 3.74 5.18
CA ALA A 35 1.30 2.75 4.17
C ALA A 35 2.80 2.71 3.87
N SER A 36 3.50 3.85 3.89
CA SER A 36 4.95 3.91 3.67
C SER A 36 5.79 3.20 4.75
N PHE A 37 5.23 3.02 5.96
CA PHE A 37 5.87 2.30 7.06
C PHE A 37 5.56 0.80 7.05
N LYS A 38 4.51 0.37 6.33
CA LYS A 38 4.10 -1.03 6.25
C LYS A 38 5.00 -1.75 5.23
N LYS A 39 5.73 -2.77 5.70
CA LYS A 39 6.74 -3.49 4.89
C LYS A 39 6.13 -4.55 3.95
N ASN A 40 4.91 -5.02 4.22
CA ASN A 40 4.23 -6.10 3.49
C ASN A 40 2.69 -6.02 3.68
N GLU A 41 1.93 -6.80 2.90
CA GLU A 41 0.46 -6.88 2.97
C GLU A 41 -0.07 -7.30 4.36
N GLU A 42 0.71 -8.08 5.12
CA GLU A 42 0.32 -8.48 6.48
C GLU A 42 0.27 -7.29 7.44
N GLY A 43 1.17 -6.32 7.29
CA GLY A 43 1.12 -5.05 8.04
C GLY A 43 -0.09 -4.17 7.72
N VAL A 44 -0.78 -4.45 6.60
CA VAL A 44 -1.99 -3.73 6.17
C VAL A 44 -3.24 -4.23 6.90
N LYS A 45 -3.26 -5.50 7.33
CA LYS A 45 -4.42 -6.17 7.94
C LYS A 45 -4.26 -6.42 9.45
N ASP A 46 -3.79 -5.42 10.19
CA ASP A 46 -3.76 -5.50 11.66
C ASP A 46 -5.20 -5.45 12.22
N SER A 47 -5.82 -6.62 12.35
CA SER A 47 -7.18 -6.79 12.89
C SER A 47 -7.29 -6.25 14.32
N SER A 48 -6.22 -6.34 15.12
CA SER A 48 -6.19 -5.82 16.49
C SER A 48 -6.29 -4.30 16.53
N ARG A 49 -5.68 -3.61 15.56
CA ARG A 49 -5.75 -2.14 15.44
C ARG A 49 -7.14 -1.70 15.00
N VAL A 50 -7.77 -2.42 14.08
CA VAL A 50 -9.13 -2.13 13.60
C VAL A 50 -10.11 -2.19 14.77
N GLU A 51 -10.13 -3.27 15.53
CA GLU A 51 -11.06 -3.40 16.67
C GLU A 51 -10.82 -2.33 17.74
N LYS A 52 -9.56 -1.93 17.99
CA LYS A 52 -9.26 -0.78 18.87
C LYS A 52 -9.79 0.56 18.33
N VAL A 53 -9.82 0.77 17.01
CA VAL A 53 -10.49 1.95 16.42
C VAL A 53 -11.99 1.86 16.66
N ILE A 54 -12.58 0.71 16.33
CA ILE A 54 -14.04 0.50 16.41
C ILE A 54 -14.54 0.72 17.84
N GLN A 55 -13.89 0.13 18.85
CA GLN A 55 -14.28 0.34 20.23
C GLN A 55 -14.25 1.82 20.63
N LYS A 56 -13.21 2.57 20.21
CA LYS A 56 -13.09 4.00 20.51
C LYS A 56 -14.19 4.83 19.85
N VAL A 57 -14.57 4.52 18.60
CA VAL A 57 -15.61 5.29 17.91
C VAL A 57 -17.00 4.96 18.42
N ARG A 58 -17.26 3.72 18.85
CA ARG A 58 -18.51 3.35 19.54
C ARG A 58 -18.69 4.17 20.83
N THR A 59 -17.67 4.20 21.70
CA THR A 59 -17.72 4.99 22.94
C THR A 59 -17.93 6.49 22.66
N LYS A 60 -17.31 7.03 21.60
CA LYS A 60 -17.55 8.42 21.20
C LYS A 60 -18.95 8.66 20.63
N ALA A 61 -19.49 7.71 19.88
CA ALA A 61 -20.84 7.79 19.35
C ALA A 61 -21.85 7.91 20.50
N GLU A 62 -21.73 7.06 21.52
CA GLU A 62 -22.55 7.13 22.73
C GLU A 62 -22.43 8.48 23.42
N ALA A 63 -21.19 8.96 23.64
CA ALA A 63 -20.92 10.24 24.31
C ALA A 63 -21.50 11.46 23.56
N TYR A 64 -21.63 11.38 22.24
CA TYR A 64 -22.18 12.46 21.40
C TYR A 64 -23.65 12.24 21.01
N GLY A 65 -24.30 11.19 21.52
CA GLY A 65 -25.72 10.89 21.23
C GLY A 65 -25.98 10.33 19.83
N ALA A 66 -24.97 9.77 19.18
CA ALA A 66 -25.11 9.07 17.89
C ALA A 66 -25.32 7.56 18.10
N ASN A 67 -26.00 6.90 17.16
CA ASN A 67 -26.17 5.44 17.19
C ASN A 67 -24.81 4.73 16.99
N PRO A 68 -24.30 3.96 17.98
CA PRO A 68 -22.98 3.34 17.90
C PRO A 68 -22.85 2.32 16.77
N ASP A 69 -23.92 1.58 16.46
CA ASP A 69 -23.91 0.56 15.40
C ASP A 69 -23.86 1.21 14.01
N MET A 70 -24.55 2.34 13.83
CA MET A 70 -24.46 3.14 12.61
C MET A 70 -23.05 3.68 12.41
N VAL A 71 -22.44 4.26 13.47
CA VAL A 71 -21.08 4.80 13.42
C VAL A 71 -20.06 3.71 13.15
N GLU A 72 -20.18 2.56 13.82
CA GLU A 72 -19.31 1.41 13.56
C GLU A 72 -19.36 0.97 12.10
N LYS A 73 -20.57 0.82 11.53
CA LYS A 73 -20.73 0.42 10.13
C LYS A 73 -20.00 1.38 9.19
N LEU A 74 -20.20 2.68 9.37
CA LEU A 74 -19.52 3.71 8.57
C LEU A 74 -17.99 3.62 8.70
N TYR A 75 -17.48 3.42 9.91
CA TYR A 75 -16.04 3.28 10.13
C TYR A 75 -15.46 2.00 9.54
N ARG A 76 -16.16 0.87 9.62
CA ARG A 76 -15.73 -0.38 8.98
C ARG A 76 -15.68 -0.25 7.47
N ASP A 77 -16.72 0.32 6.87
CA ASP A 77 -16.80 0.57 5.41
C ASP A 77 -15.66 1.51 4.95
N MET A 78 -15.40 2.58 5.72
CA MET A 78 -14.30 3.52 5.46
C MET A 78 -12.92 2.84 5.61
N ILE A 79 -12.69 2.05 6.68
CA ILE A 79 -11.43 1.33 6.90
C ILE A 79 -11.18 0.32 5.77
N ALA A 80 -12.20 -0.46 5.40
CA ALA A 80 -12.11 -1.41 4.29
C ALA A 80 -11.74 -0.72 2.97
N SER A 81 -12.33 0.44 2.70
CA SER A 81 -12.01 1.26 1.52
C SER A 81 -10.56 1.73 1.53
N PHE A 82 -10.04 2.16 2.68
CA PHE A 82 -8.63 2.54 2.82
C PHE A 82 -7.67 1.39 2.63
N ILE A 83 -7.96 0.21 3.20
CA ILE A 83 -7.16 -1.00 2.98
C ILE A 83 -7.10 -1.33 1.48
N LYS A 84 -8.25 -1.27 0.79
CA LYS A 84 -8.31 -1.49 -0.67
C LYS A 84 -7.50 -0.47 -1.46
N MET A 85 -7.54 0.80 -1.05
CA MET A 85 -6.74 1.87 -1.66
C MET A 85 -5.24 1.63 -1.44
N GLU A 86 -4.82 1.24 -0.24
CA GLU A 86 -3.44 0.86 0.08
C GLU A 86 -3.00 -0.31 -0.84
N MET A 87 -3.79 -1.38 -0.94
CA MET A 87 -3.48 -2.53 -1.81
C MET A 87 -3.33 -2.14 -3.29
N LYS A 88 -4.18 -1.24 -3.82
CA LYS A 88 -4.05 -0.75 -5.20
C LYS A 88 -2.77 0.04 -5.45
N THR A 89 -2.31 0.81 -4.46
CA THR A 89 -1.03 1.53 -4.58
C THR A 89 0.13 0.55 -4.68
N PHE A 90 0.13 -0.52 -3.87
CA PHE A 90 1.13 -1.60 -3.97
C PHE A 90 1.08 -2.32 -5.33
N GLU A 91 -0.12 -2.64 -5.85
CA GLU A 91 -0.28 -3.25 -7.19
C GLU A 91 0.16 -2.29 -8.33
N GLY A 92 -0.10 -1.00 -8.19
CA GLY A 92 0.27 0.02 -9.17
C GLY A 92 1.77 0.16 -9.35
N ASP A 93 2.53 0.10 -8.25
CA ASP A 93 4.00 0.13 -8.29
C ASP A 93 4.60 -1.07 -9.03
N GLY A 94 4.00 -2.26 -8.89
CA GLY A 94 4.41 -3.45 -9.64
C GLY A 94 4.15 -3.31 -11.15
N LYS A 95 3.00 -2.76 -11.54
CA LYS A 95 2.68 -2.47 -12.95
C LYS A 95 3.66 -1.49 -13.59
N ILE A 96 4.14 -0.49 -12.85
CA ILE A 96 5.15 0.46 -13.35
C ILE A 96 6.44 -0.25 -13.69
N LEU A 97 6.94 -1.11 -12.80
CA LEU A 97 8.15 -1.90 -13.07
C LEU A 97 7.95 -2.81 -14.28
N LEU A 98 6.83 -3.55 -14.32
CA LEU A 98 6.50 -4.47 -15.43
C LEU A 98 6.43 -3.75 -16.79
N ALA A 99 5.83 -2.55 -16.82
CA ALA A 99 5.72 -1.73 -18.02
C ALA A 99 7.05 -1.13 -18.51
N ASN A 100 8.10 -1.16 -17.68
CA ASN A 100 9.42 -0.59 -17.98
C ASN A 100 10.54 -1.64 -17.86
N LEU A 101 10.21 -2.93 -18.02
CA LEU A 101 11.19 -4.01 -17.91
C LEU A 101 12.31 -3.94 -18.94
N ASP A 102 12.07 -3.31 -20.09
CA ASP A 102 13.06 -3.03 -21.12
C ASP A 102 14.20 -2.13 -20.61
N LYS A 103 13.94 -1.29 -19.61
CA LYS A 103 14.95 -0.39 -19.01
C LYS A 103 15.78 -1.07 -17.92
N VAL A 104 15.37 -2.25 -17.47
CA VAL A 104 16.00 -2.93 -16.33
C VAL A 104 17.36 -3.49 -16.74
N THR A 105 18.40 -3.00 -16.09
CA THR A 105 19.80 -3.36 -16.36
C THR A 105 20.56 -3.55 -15.05
N THR A 106 21.84 -3.93 -15.10
CA THR A 106 22.72 -3.87 -13.93
C THR A 106 24.13 -3.49 -14.35
N THR A 107 24.97 -3.10 -13.39
CA THR A 107 26.39 -2.82 -13.62
C THR A 107 27.20 -4.12 -13.66
N GLU A 108 28.44 -4.08 -14.16
CA GLU A 108 29.31 -5.27 -14.20
C GLU A 108 29.53 -5.89 -12.81
N LEU A 109 29.81 -5.04 -11.81
CA LEU A 109 29.88 -5.45 -10.41
C LEU A 109 28.55 -6.00 -9.87
N GLY A 110 27.43 -5.52 -10.42
CA GLY A 110 26.10 -6.06 -10.13
C GLY A 110 25.89 -7.45 -10.71
N ARG A 111 26.32 -7.69 -11.95
CA ARG A 111 26.29 -9.02 -12.60
C ARG A 111 27.02 -10.06 -11.76
N GLU A 112 28.26 -9.76 -11.38
CA GLU A 112 29.09 -10.64 -10.56
C GLU A 112 28.48 -10.91 -9.18
N ARG A 113 27.97 -9.86 -8.52
CA ARG A 113 27.27 -10.01 -7.23
C ARG A 113 26.05 -10.91 -7.34
N ILE A 114 25.22 -10.72 -8.37
CA ILE A 114 23.99 -11.52 -8.57
C ILE A 114 24.34 -12.98 -8.85
N LYS A 115 25.29 -13.24 -9.77
CA LYS A 115 25.76 -14.61 -10.09
C LYS A 115 26.22 -15.33 -8.83
N LYS A 116 27.07 -14.69 -8.02
CA LYS A 116 27.58 -15.24 -6.78
C LYS A 116 26.46 -15.55 -5.76
N ASN A 117 25.54 -14.61 -5.56
CA ASN A 117 24.47 -14.74 -4.57
C ASN A 117 23.45 -15.83 -4.94
N LEU A 118 23.16 -15.99 -6.23
CA LEU A 118 22.19 -16.96 -6.73
C LEU A 118 22.83 -18.30 -7.14
N LYS A 119 24.17 -18.36 -7.23
CA LYS A 119 24.95 -19.49 -7.73
C LYS A 119 24.65 -19.79 -9.21
N LEU A 120 24.55 -18.75 -10.03
CA LEU A 120 24.40 -18.88 -11.49
C LEU A 120 25.78 -19.16 -12.12
N THR A 121 25.87 -20.17 -12.98
CA THR A 121 27.12 -20.54 -13.68
C THR A 121 27.18 -19.95 -15.08
N GLU A 122 26.25 -20.34 -15.95
CA GLU A 122 26.25 -19.97 -17.38
C GLU A 122 25.14 -18.98 -17.75
N GLU A 123 24.22 -18.69 -16.83
CA GLU A 123 23.06 -17.84 -17.11
C GLU A 123 23.42 -16.35 -17.01
N ASP A 124 22.88 -15.55 -17.94
CA ASP A 124 22.93 -14.10 -17.83
C ASP A 124 22.11 -13.63 -16.61
N PRO A 125 22.74 -13.02 -15.59
CA PRO A 125 22.06 -12.66 -14.36
C PRO A 125 20.92 -11.66 -14.59
N VAL A 126 21.00 -10.82 -15.62
CA VAL A 126 19.93 -9.87 -15.95
C VAL A 126 18.75 -10.61 -16.57
N ALA A 127 18.97 -11.41 -17.62
CA ALA A 127 17.92 -12.21 -18.23
C ALA A 127 17.20 -13.13 -17.23
N PHE A 128 17.95 -13.78 -16.34
CA PHE A 128 17.38 -14.59 -15.25
C PHE A 128 16.45 -13.76 -14.37
N CYS A 129 16.92 -12.60 -13.89
CA CYS A 129 16.09 -11.73 -13.06
C CYS A 129 14.85 -11.24 -13.80
N LEU A 130 14.97 -10.85 -15.07
CA LEU A 130 13.83 -10.40 -15.87
C LEU A 130 12.78 -11.49 -16.06
N GLN A 131 13.21 -12.73 -16.32
CA GLN A 131 12.29 -13.87 -16.43
C GLN A 131 11.52 -14.07 -15.11
N LYS A 132 12.22 -14.00 -13.98
CA LYS A 132 11.61 -14.11 -12.64
C LYS A 132 10.65 -12.96 -12.34
N ILE A 133 10.99 -11.72 -12.69
CA ILE A 133 10.12 -10.55 -12.47
C ILE A 133 8.86 -10.62 -13.35
N LYS A 134 8.94 -11.15 -14.58
CA LYS A 134 7.82 -11.29 -15.51
C LYS A 134 6.80 -12.35 -15.11
N ASP A 135 7.17 -13.31 -14.27
CA ASP A 135 6.28 -14.37 -13.83
C ASP A 135 5.12 -13.78 -13.01
N SER A 136 3.89 -14.18 -13.32
CA SER A 136 2.69 -13.68 -12.65
C SER A 136 2.62 -14.02 -11.16
N ARG A 137 3.42 -14.99 -10.70
CA ARG A 137 3.56 -15.37 -9.28
C ARG A 137 4.56 -14.48 -8.53
N CYS A 138 5.30 -13.63 -9.24
CA CYS A 138 6.27 -12.74 -8.63
C CYS A 138 5.56 -11.65 -7.81
N GLY A 139 5.77 -11.67 -6.49
CA GLY A 139 5.30 -10.62 -5.61
C GLY A 139 6.17 -9.38 -5.77
N ILE A 140 5.64 -8.32 -6.39
CA ILE A 140 6.35 -7.06 -6.58
C ILE A 140 5.82 -6.03 -5.59
N THR A 141 6.71 -5.48 -4.77
CA THR A 141 6.40 -4.40 -3.84
C THR A 141 7.41 -3.28 -4.01
N ARG A 142 7.05 -2.05 -3.65
CA ARG A 142 7.98 -0.92 -3.62
C ARG A 142 8.12 -0.41 -2.20
N ASN A 143 9.36 -0.17 -1.79
CA ASN A 143 9.65 0.51 -0.54
C ASN A 143 10.73 1.59 -0.79
N GLY A 144 10.29 2.85 -0.71
CA GLY A 144 11.09 4.01 -1.01
C GLY A 144 11.67 3.97 -2.43
N LYS A 145 13.00 4.02 -2.53
CA LYS A 145 13.73 4.09 -3.80
C LYS A 145 13.89 2.74 -4.50
N ASN A 146 13.33 1.64 -3.99
CA ASN A 146 13.56 0.30 -4.54
C ASN A 146 12.26 -0.51 -4.67
N TRP A 147 12.16 -1.28 -5.75
CA TRP A 147 11.27 -2.42 -5.89
C TRP A 147 11.91 -3.69 -5.34
N TYR A 148 11.10 -4.53 -4.72
CA TYR A 148 11.44 -5.86 -4.23
C TYR A 148 10.53 -6.86 -4.93
N CYS A 149 11.13 -7.75 -5.70
CA CYS A 149 10.45 -8.78 -6.46
C CYS A 149 10.78 -10.14 -5.82
N GLN A 150 9.75 -10.83 -5.32
CA GLN A 150 9.89 -12.07 -4.57
C GLN A 150 9.25 -13.23 -5.31
N ILE A 151 10.04 -14.28 -5.59
CA ILE A 151 9.59 -15.48 -6.28
C ILE A 151 10.55 -16.65 -6.00
N ASP A 152 10.03 -17.86 -5.86
CA ASP A 152 10.82 -19.11 -5.69
C ASP A 152 11.90 -19.02 -4.59
N GLY A 153 11.60 -18.35 -3.48
CA GLY A 153 12.57 -18.15 -2.38
C GLY A 153 13.74 -17.23 -2.75
N ILE A 154 13.60 -16.38 -3.76
CA ILE A 154 14.57 -15.36 -4.17
C ILE A 154 13.96 -13.98 -3.98
N THR A 155 14.78 -13.02 -3.53
CA THR A 155 14.45 -11.59 -3.56
C THR A 155 15.36 -10.87 -4.55
N ILE A 156 14.76 -10.20 -5.54
CA ILE A 156 15.43 -9.32 -6.50
C ILE A 156 15.10 -7.87 -6.13
N THR A 157 16.12 -7.04 -5.97
CA THR A 157 15.96 -5.62 -5.63
C THR A 157 16.32 -4.76 -6.84
N VAL A 158 15.40 -3.93 -7.30
CA VAL A 158 15.57 -3.03 -8.45
C VAL A 158 15.39 -1.59 -8.00
N ASN A 159 16.26 -0.68 -8.42
CA ASN A 159 16.10 0.74 -8.11
C ASN A 159 14.91 1.34 -8.87
N ALA A 160 14.08 2.12 -8.17
CA ALA A 160 12.84 2.72 -8.65
C ALA A 160 13.02 3.78 -9.76
N TYR A 161 14.22 4.37 -9.86
CA TYR A 161 14.47 5.51 -10.74
C TYR A 161 15.41 5.11 -11.88
N SER A 162 16.49 4.39 -11.57
CA SER A 162 17.49 3.98 -12.56
C SER A 162 17.20 2.62 -13.20
N TYR A 163 16.17 1.90 -12.73
CA TYR A 163 15.84 0.53 -13.16
C TYR A 163 17.02 -0.45 -13.00
N THR A 164 18.02 -0.11 -12.19
CA THR A 164 19.20 -0.94 -11.99
C THR A 164 18.90 -2.05 -10.99
N ILE A 165 19.14 -3.31 -11.34
CA ILE A 165 19.12 -4.43 -10.38
C ILE A 165 20.27 -4.22 -9.41
N ILE A 166 19.92 -3.85 -8.17
CA ILE A 166 20.86 -3.62 -7.08
C ILE A 166 21.40 -4.95 -6.56
N THR A 167 20.56 -5.97 -6.43
CA THR A 167 21.01 -7.30 -6.00
C THR A 167 19.91 -8.33 -6.26
N ALA A 168 20.29 -9.60 -6.27
CA ALA A 168 19.36 -10.71 -6.13
C ALA A 168 19.99 -11.77 -5.22
N HIS A 169 19.20 -12.40 -4.36
CA HIS A 169 19.69 -13.39 -3.40
C HIS A 169 18.57 -14.33 -2.96
N LYS A 170 18.95 -15.54 -2.51
CA LYS A 170 18.02 -16.47 -1.87
C LYS A 170 17.61 -15.93 -0.51
N VAL A 171 16.32 -16.00 -0.20
CA VAL A 171 15.76 -15.73 1.12
C VAL A 171 16.27 -16.81 2.06
N ARG A 172 16.77 -16.39 3.23
CA ARG A 172 17.26 -17.31 4.28
C ARG A 172 16.10 -17.81 5.12
#